data_AF-A0A938MTT1-F1
#
_entry.id   AF-A0A938MTT1-F1
#
_cell.length_a   1.000
_cell.length_b   1.000
_cell.length_c   1.000
_cell.angle_alpha   90.00
_cell.angle_beta   90.00
_cell.angle_gamma   90.00
#
_symmetry.space_group_name_H-M   'P 1'
#
loop_
_entity.id
_entity.type
_entity.pdbx_description
1 polymer ?
#
loop_
_entity_poly.entity_id
_entity_poly.type
_entity_poly.pdbx_seq_one_letter_code
_entity_poly.pdbx_strand_id
1 'polypeptide(L)'
;MKRRRNPLLPSFDSFLDIVTNVVGVMVLIVIATLVNAGDMQVSLGTPVLRDPPESASRLFFECRGGRVVRLDEQELDRLFRAAVQQHLGKTLDQFDFESVDELPRLFEEHDIGDACYRIKVEVRQFLTSKSLVWVYEPRPDAPGESLAEIHRKGSAYQRALAPLHPRQHFLFFTVRPDSFETFRAARRLARASGLSVGWYPRALDEPLIFSSGGGVGQRVQ
;
A
#
# COMPACT_ATOMS: atom_id res chain seq x y z
N MET A 1 15.54 -73.36 35.40
CA MET A 1 16.66 -72.49 35.80
C MET A 1 16.30 -71.03 35.56
N LYS A 2 16.24 -70.25 36.66
CA LYS A 2 16.30 -68.79 36.85
C LYS A 2 16.16 -67.85 35.63
N ARG A 3 14.99 -67.21 35.47
CA ARG A 3 14.77 -66.03 34.61
C ARG A 3 15.30 -64.77 35.34
N ARG A 4 16.43 -64.21 34.88
CA ARG A 4 16.89 -62.87 35.32
C ARG A 4 15.93 -61.82 34.73
N ARG A 5 15.23 -61.08 35.58
CA ARG A 5 14.55 -59.81 35.20
C ARG A 5 15.63 -58.72 35.16
N ASN A 6 15.91 -58.16 33.99
CA ASN A 6 16.58 -56.87 33.90
C ASN A 6 15.58 -55.78 34.34
N PRO A 7 15.99 -54.80 35.16
CA PRO A 7 15.13 -53.67 35.48
C PRO A 7 14.87 -52.84 34.22
N LEU A 8 13.59 -52.56 33.97
CA LEU A 8 13.13 -51.66 32.92
C LEU A 8 13.61 -50.25 33.25
N LEU A 9 14.72 -49.82 32.65
CA LEU A 9 15.07 -48.41 32.61
C LEU A 9 13.95 -47.69 31.82
N PRO A 10 13.37 -46.59 32.34
CA PRO A 10 12.39 -45.81 31.60
C PRO A 10 12.99 -45.34 30.27
N SER A 11 12.31 -45.62 29.16
CA SER A 11 12.78 -45.23 27.83
C SER A 11 12.66 -43.72 27.64
N PHE A 12 13.80 -43.02 27.69
CA PHE A 12 13.90 -41.59 27.37
C PHE A 12 13.45 -41.25 25.93
N ASP A 13 13.38 -42.24 25.04
CA ASP A 13 12.85 -42.10 23.68
C ASP A 13 11.41 -41.57 23.66
N SER A 14 10.48 -42.18 24.41
CA SER A 14 9.10 -41.69 24.42
C SER A 14 8.97 -40.29 25.02
N PHE A 15 9.86 -39.91 25.95
CA PHE A 15 9.88 -38.54 26.47
C PHE A 15 10.38 -37.56 25.42
N LEU A 16 11.45 -37.91 24.70
CA LEU A 16 11.99 -37.10 23.60
C LEU A 16 11.00 -36.98 22.44
N ASP A 17 10.23 -38.03 22.12
CA ASP A 17 9.18 -37.99 21.10
C ASP A 17 8.07 -37.01 21.47
N ILE A 18 7.62 -37.04 22.73
CA ILE A 18 6.60 -36.11 23.24
C ILE A 18 7.14 -34.68 23.22
N VAL A 19 8.36 -34.46 23.71
CA VAL A 19 8.97 -33.12 23.74
C VAL A 19 9.19 -32.58 22.33
N THR A 20 9.66 -33.41 21.40
CA THR A 20 9.91 -32.98 20.01
C THR A 20 8.60 -32.64 19.29
N ASN A 21 7.54 -33.41 19.52
CA ASN A 21 6.22 -33.12 18.97
C ASN A 21 5.65 -31.81 19.56
N VAL A 22 5.75 -31.62 20.87
CA VAL A 22 5.28 -30.38 21.54
C VAL A 22 6.07 -29.16 21.07
N VAL A 23 7.40 -29.25 21.00
CA VAL A 23 8.25 -28.16 20.52
C VAL A 23 7.95 -27.85 19.05
N GLY A 24 7.76 -28.87 18.21
CA GLY A 24 7.37 -28.69 16.80
C GLY A 24 6.05 -27.94 16.65
N VAL A 25 5.03 -28.30 17.43
CA VAL A 25 3.73 -27.59 17.44
C VAL A 25 3.90 -26.15 17.95
N MET A 26 4.71 -25.92 18.98
CA MET A 26 4.98 -24.57 19.49
C MET A 26 5.66 -23.68 18.44
N VAL A 27 6.66 -24.20 17.73
CA VAL A 27 7.35 -23.45 16.66
C VAL A 27 6.37 -23.10 15.53
N LEU A 28 5.50 -24.04 15.13
CA LEU A 28 4.45 -23.79 14.13
C LEU A 28 3.48 -22.69 14.58
N ILE A 29 3.03 -22.71 15.84
CA ILE A 29 2.14 -21.67 16.38
C ILE A 29 2.84 -20.31 16.40
N VAL A 30 4.11 -20.24 16.77
CA VAL A 30 4.87 -18.98 16.79
C VAL A 30 5.02 -18.42 15.38
N ILE A 31 5.39 -19.24 14.40
CA ILE A 31 5.50 -18.82 13.00
C ILE A 31 4.14 -18.37 12.47
N ALA A 32 3.07 -19.14 12.69
CA ALA A 32 1.71 -18.77 12.27
C ALA A 32 1.24 -17.46 12.92
N THR A 33 1.57 -17.24 14.20
CA THR A 33 1.24 -16.01 14.92
C THR A 33 2.04 -14.82 14.39
N LEU A 34 3.33 -14.99 14.10
CA LEU A 34 4.18 -13.94 13.53
C LEU A 34 3.73 -13.55 12.11
N VAL A 35 3.32 -14.54 11.30
CA VAL A 35 2.78 -14.31 9.95
C VAL A 35 1.43 -13.56 10.03
N ASN A 36 0.53 -13.97 10.92
CA ASN A 36 -0.78 -13.29 11.08
C ASN A 36 -0.69 -11.93 11.77
N ALA A 37 0.29 -11.69 12.64
CA ALA A 37 0.45 -10.40 13.33
C ALA A 37 0.80 -9.26 12.37
N GLY A 38 1.41 -9.55 11.22
CA GLY A 38 1.65 -8.57 10.15
C GLY A 38 0.37 -7.97 9.55
N ASP A 39 -0.78 -8.65 9.71
CA ASP A 39 -2.07 -8.25 9.16
C ASP A 39 -3.06 -7.67 10.21
N MET A 40 -2.66 -7.58 11.48
CA MET A 40 -3.55 -7.05 12.52
C MET A 40 -3.58 -5.52 12.54
N GLN A 41 -4.45 -4.94 11.71
CA GLN A 41 -4.93 -3.57 11.93
C GLN A 41 -5.86 -3.53 13.14
N VAL A 42 -5.36 -3.04 14.27
CA VAL A 42 -6.18 -2.68 15.43
C VAL A 42 -7.10 -1.52 15.00
N SER A 43 -8.38 -1.83 14.76
CA SER A 43 -9.40 -0.82 14.48
C SER A 43 -9.72 -0.08 15.79
N LEU A 44 -9.00 1.02 16.01
CA LEU A 44 -9.26 1.97 17.08
C LEU A 44 -10.53 2.78 16.75
N GLY A 45 -11.69 2.23 17.09
CA GLY A 45 -12.92 2.96 17.42
C GLY A 45 -13.21 4.24 16.64
N THR A 46 -13.36 4.17 15.31
CA THR A 46 -14.00 5.24 14.54
C THR A 46 -15.52 5.05 14.54
N PRO A 47 -16.30 6.14 14.62
CA PRO A 47 -17.75 6.09 14.38
C PRO A 47 -18.01 5.48 13.01
N VAL A 48 -19.08 4.69 12.88
CA VAL A 48 -19.47 3.99 11.65
C VAL A 48 -19.54 4.98 10.46
N LEU A 49 -18.43 5.07 9.72
CA LEU A 49 -18.44 5.62 8.38
C LEU A 49 -19.01 4.55 7.47
N ARG A 50 -19.91 4.94 6.58
CA ARG A 50 -20.40 4.02 5.55
C ARG A 50 -19.23 3.74 4.62
N ASP A 51 -18.89 2.46 4.49
CA ASP A 51 -18.00 2.02 3.43
C ASP A 51 -18.55 2.55 2.10
N PRO A 52 -17.71 3.19 1.27
CA PRO A 52 -18.13 3.63 -0.04
C PRO A 52 -18.55 2.40 -0.86
N PRO A 53 -19.52 2.53 -1.78
CA PRO A 53 -19.88 1.45 -2.69
C PRO A 53 -18.64 0.91 -3.40
N GLU A 54 -18.59 -0.39 -3.72
CA GLU A 54 -17.46 -1.00 -4.44
C GLU A 54 -17.18 -0.32 -5.80
N SER A 55 -18.18 0.35 -6.38
CA SER A 55 -18.08 1.12 -7.63
C SER A 55 -17.61 2.58 -7.45
N ALA A 56 -17.37 3.04 -6.22
CA ALA A 56 -16.96 4.41 -5.95
C ALA A 56 -15.50 4.65 -6.38
N SER A 57 -15.28 5.70 -7.16
CA SER A 57 -13.95 6.13 -7.58
C SER A 57 -13.20 6.80 -6.44
N ARG A 58 -11.98 6.31 -6.18
CA ARG A 58 -11.13 6.90 -5.14
C ARG A 58 -10.35 8.08 -5.67
N LEU A 59 -10.12 9.06 -4.80
CA LEU A 59 -9.08 10.06 -5.00
C LEU A 59 -7.99 9.88 -3.94
N PHE A 60 -6.75 9.78 -4.39
CA PHE A 60 -5.61 9.48 -3.54
C PHE A 60 -4.83 10.75 -3.19
N PHE A 61 -4.44 10.84 -1.92
CA PHE A 61 -3.62 11.92 -1.41
C PHE A 61 -2.48 11.36 -0.55
N GLU A 62 -1.32 11.99 -0.61
CA GLU A 62 -0.22 11.75 0.31
C GLU A 62 -0.05 12.96 1.22
N CYS A 63 0.01 12.72 2.53
CA CYS A 63 0.41 13.71 3.51
C CYS A 63 1.88 13.49 3.85
N ARG A 64 2.76 14.38 3.36
CA ARG A 64 4.22 14.32 3.52
C ARG A 64 4.79 15.74 3.64
N GLY A 65 5.81 15.95 4.47
CA GLY A 65 6.47 17.25 4.62
C GLY A 65 5.54 18.35 5.13
N GLY A 66 4.53 18.00 5.93
CA GLY A 66 3.49 18.92 6.40
C GLY A 66 2.52 19.39 5.30
N ARG A 67 2.55 18.77 4.12
CA ARG A 67 1.71 19.12 2.96
C ARG A 67 0.77 17.99 2.58
N VAL A 68 -0.35 18.35 1.97
CA VAL A 68 -1.24 17.41 1.27
C VAL A 68 -0.94 17.52 -0.22
N VAL A 69 -0.48 16.41 -0.79
CA VAL A 69 -0.13 16.27 -2.21
C VAL A 69 -1.17 15.36 -2.84
N ARG A 70 -1.72 15.75 -3.99
CA ARG A 70 -2.64 14.90 -4.74
C ARG A 70 -1.83 13.90 -5.56
N LEU A 71 -2.22 12.64 -5.49
CA LEU A 71 -1.71 11.58 -6.36
C LEU A 71 -2.78 11.27 -7.39
N ASP A 72 -2.59 11.77 -8.62
CA ASP A 72 -3.54 11.58 -9.71
C ASP A 72 -3.23 10.28 -10.45
N GLU A 73 -3.74 9.16 -9.93
CA GLU A 73 -3.52 7.83 -10.50
C GLU A 73 -3.93 7.73 -11.98
N GLN A 74 -4.96 8.48 -12.39
CA GLN A 74 -5.45 8.48 -13.77
C GLN A 74 -4.45 9.17 -14.70
N GLU A 75 -3.91 10.32 -14.29
CA GLU A 75 -2.90 11.02 -15.07
C GLU A 75 -1.59 10.24 -15.13
N LEU A 76 -1.16 9.63 -14.01
CA LEU A 76 0.04 8.79 -13.99
C LEU A 76 -0.11 7.54 -14.87
N ASP A 77 -1.26 6.85 -14.87
CA ASP A 77 -1.53 5.73 -15.78
C ASP A 77 -1.52 6.20 -17.25
N ARG A 78 -2.10 7.37 -17.55
CA ARG A 78 -2.08 7.95 -18.89
C ARG A 78 -0.64 8.23 -19.37
N LEU A 79 0.17 8.89 -18.53
CA LEU A 79 1.57 9.20 -18.84
C LEU A 79 2.40 7.93 -19.00
N PHE A 80 2.18 6.93 -18.15
CA PHE A 80 2.81 5.64 -18.28
C PHE A 80 2.50 4.98 -19.62
N ARG A 81 1.22 4.83 -19.98
CA ARG A 81 0.81 4.17 -21.23
C ARG A 81 1.36 4.90 -22.44
N ALA A 82 1.35 6.24 -22.40
CA ALA A 82 1.91 7.07 -23.45
C ALA A 82 3.41 6.82 -23.62
N ALA A 83 4.18 6.74 -22.52
CA ALA A 83 5.61 6.50 -22.56
C ALA A 83 5.95 5.10 -23.11
N VAL A 84 5.23 4.06 -22.66
CA VAL A 84 5.41 2.69 -23.17
C VAL A 84 5.11 2.63 -24.67
N GLN A 85 4.01 3.25 -25.12
CA GLN A 85 3.67 3.29 -26.53
C GLN A 85 4.69 4.09 -27.35
N GLN A 86 5.16 5.22 -26.83
CA GLN A 86 6.10 6.10 -27.53
C GLN A 86 7.49 5.47 -27.68
N HIS A 87 8.02 4.86 -26.62
CA HIS A 87 9.41 4.40 -26.59
C HIS A 87 9.58 2.92 -26.96
N LEU A 88 8.58 2.08 -26.68
CA LEU A 88 8.65 0.64 -26.97
C LEU A 88 7.72 0.23 -28.12
N GLY A 89 6.81 1.10 -28.56
CA GLY A 89 5.84 0.77 -29.61
C GLY A 89 4.83 -0.31 -29.20
N LYS A 90 4.74 -0.60 -27.90
CA LYS A 90 3.95 -1.69 -27.31
C LYS A 90 2.84 -1.14 -26.41
N THR A 91 1.83 -1.97 -26.17
CA THR A 91 0.84 -1.81 -25.10
C THR A 91 1.12 -2.79 -23.95
N LEU A 92 0.58 -2.52 -22.76
CA LEU A 92 0.84 -3.31 -21.54
C LEU A 92 0.53 -4.81 -21.68
N ASP A 93 -0.49 -5.16 -22.45
CA ASP A 93 -0.94 -6.52 -22.74
C ASP A 93 -0.01 -7.29 -23.69
N GLN A 94 0.94 -6.60 -24.33
CA GLN A 94 1.92 -7.18 -25.24
C GLN A 94 3.24 -7.55 -24.54
N PHE A 95 3.36 -7.29 -23.23
CA PHE A 95 4.50 -7.72 -22.43
C PHE A 95 4.28 -9.13 -21.89
N ASP A 96 5.26 -10.00 -22.13
CA ASP A 96 5.34 -11.35 -21.57
C ASP A 96 6.43 -11.45 -20.50
N PHE A 97 6.66 -12.66 -19.99
CA PHE A 97 7.62 -12.90 -18.92
C PHE A 97 9.07 -12.52 -19.26
N GLU A 98 9.43 -12.56 -20.55
CA GLU A 98 10.79 -12.28 -21.03
C GLU A 98 10.99 -10.79 -21.34
N SER A 99 9.97 -10.14 -21.91
CA SER A 99 10.03 -8.73 -22.30
C SER A 99 9.66 -7.75 -21.18
N VAL A 100 9.10 -8.22 -20.07
CA VAL A 100 8.70 -7.38 -18.93
C VAL A 100 9.86 -6.56 -18.32
N ASP A 101 11.10 -7.03 -18.47
CA ASP A 101 12.30 -6.36 -17.97
C ASP A 101 12.67 -5.11 -18.80
N GLU A 102 12.05 -4.89 -19.96
CA GLU A 102 12.20 -3.65 -20.74
C GLU A 102 11.57 -2.45 -20.02
N LEU A 103 10.50 -2.66 -19.25
CA LEU A 103 9.76 -1.60 -18.57
C LEU A 103 10.60 -0.91 -17.47
N PRO A 104 11.24 -1.61 -16.51
CA PRO A 104 12.14 -0.96 -15.56
C PRO A 104 13.21 -0.09 -16.24
N ARG A 105 13.81 -0.56 -17.35
CA ARG A 105 14.86 0.19 -18.06
C ARG A 105 14.33 1.49 -18.63
N LEU A 106 13.17 1.45 -19.30
CA LEU A 106 12.52 2.63 -19.85
C LEU A 106 12.32 3.73 -18.79
N PHE A 107 11.79 3.36 -17.62
CA PHE A 107 11.45 4.29 -16.53
C PHE A 107 12.66 4.73 -15.70
N GLU A 108 13.77 4.00 -15.76
CA GLU A 108 15.05 4.45 -15.20
C GLU A 108 15.72 5.47 -16.11
N GLU A 109 15.72 5.23 -17.43
CA GLU A 109 16.36 6.08 -18.45
C GLU A 109 15.58 7.39 -18.72
N HIS A 110 14.26 7.37 -18.53
CA HIS A 110 13.40 8.51 -18.83
C HIS A 110 12.70 9.00 -17.55
N ASP A 111 12.71 10.32 -17.33
CA ASP A 111 11.95 10.93 -16.23
C ASP A 111 10.48 11.05 -16.62
N ILE A 112 9.73 9.97 -16.38
CA ILE A 112 8.30 9.87 -16.70
C ILE A 112 7.50 10.08 -15.41
N GLY A 113 6.56 11.01 -15.42
CA GLY A 113 5.67 11.29 -14.30
C GLY A 113 5.04 12.67 -14.40
N ASP A 114 4.29 13.05 -13.37
CA ASP A 114 3.67 14.38 -13.28
C ASP A 114 4.54 15.34 -12.45
N ALA A 115 4.00 16.52 -12.12
CA ALA A 115 4.69 17.51 -11.29
C ALA A 115 4.94 17.05 -9.84
N CYS A 116 4.22 16.04 -9.35
CA CYS A 116 4.26 15.58 -7.98
C CYS A 116 5.09 14.29 -7.82
N TYR A 117 5.04 13.40 -8.81
CA TYR A 117 5.57 12.04 -8.73
C TYR A 117 6.34 11.68 -10.00
N ARG A 118 7.47 10.99 -9.81
CA ARG A 118 8.12 10.20 -10.85
C ARG A 118 7.61 8.76 -10.77
N ILE A 119 7.37 8.16 -11.92
CA ILE A 119 6.98 6.76 -12.05
C ILE A 119 8.25 5.92 -12.15
N LYS A 120 8.35 4.90 -11.30
CA LYS A 120 9.35 3.83 -11.36
C LYS A 120 8.63 2.50 -11.51
N VAL A 121 9.29 1.57 -12.19
CA VAL A 121 8.77 0.21 -12.41
C VAL A 121 9.79 -0.77 -11.86
N GLU A 122 9.33 -1.63 -10.97
CA GLU A 122 10.09 -2.75 -10.43
C GLU A 122 9.47 -4.06 -10.89
N VAL A 123 10.31 -5.03 -11.22
CA VAL A 123 9.87 -6.42 -11.41
C VAL A 123 10.21 -7.19 -10.15
N ARG A 124 9.19 -7.68 -9.45
CA ARG A 124 9.37 -8.56 -8.29
C ARG A 124 9.18 -10.00 -8.71
N GLN A 125 10.17 -10.84 -8.43
CA GLN A 125 10.11 -12.26 -8.71
C GLN A 125 9.59 -13.01 -7.48
N PHE A 126 8.53 -13.79 -7.69
CA PHE A 126 7.95 -14.69 -6.70
C PHE A 126 7.90 -16.10 -7.28
N LEU A 127 8.79 -16.97 -6.80
CA LEU A 127 8.95 -18.34 -7.29
C LEU A 127 9.15 -18.37 -8.82
N THR A 128 8.17 -18.90 -9.55
CA THR A 128 8.16 -19.00 -11.02
C THR A 128 7.42 -17.84 -11.71
N SER A 129 6.98 -16.84 -10.95
CA SER A 129 6.21 -15.70 -11.47
C SER A 129 6.99 -14.38 -11.32
N LYS A 130 6.80 -13.47 -12.27
CA LYS A 130 7.24 -12.08 -12.19
C LYS A 130 6.00 -11.22 -12.04
N SER A 131 6.05 -10.25 -11.14
CA SER A 131 4.99 -9.27 -10.94
C SER A 131 5.54 -7.87 -11.12
N LEU A 132 4.85 -7.09 -11.95
CA LEU A 132 5.13 -5.68 -12.11
C LEU A 132 4.62 -4.89 -10.91
N VAL A 133 5.50 -4.04 -10.40
CA VAL A 133 5.23 -3.17 -9.27
C VAL A 133 5.54 -1.74 -9.70
N TRP A 134 4.61 -0.86 -9.40
CA TRP A 134 4.62 0.53 -9.76
C TRP A 134 4.99 1.32 -8.52
N VAL A 135 6.04 2.10 -8.62
CA VAL A 135 6.57 2.88 -7.52
C VAL A 135 6.44 4.35 -7.87
N TYR A 136 5.61 5.08 -7.12
CA TYR A 136 5.50 6.52 -7.27
C TYR A 136 6.47 7.20 -6.30
N GLU A 137 7.54 7.74 -6.85
CA GLU A 137 8.57 8.44 -6.12
C GLU A 137 8.20 9.92 -6.01
N PRO A 138 7.98 10.46 -4.79
CA PRO A 138 7.62 11.86 -4.64
C PRO A 138 8.74 12.78 -5.11
N ARG A 139 8.41 13.80 -5.89
CA ARG A 139 9.37 14.84 -6.28
C ARG A 139 9.67 15.75 -5.07
N PRO A 140 10.93 16.23 -4.91
CA PRO A 140 11.28 17.14 -3.83
C PRO A 140 10.44 18.42 -3.83
N ASP A 141 10.21 18.99 -5.02
CA ASP A 141 9.44 20.22 -5.23
C ASP A 141 7.98 19.96 -5.60
N ALA A 142 7.46 18.78 -5.24
CA ALA A 142 6.09 18.39 -5.55
C ALA A 142 5.10 19.46 -5.05
N PRO A 143 4.23 19.99 -5.94
CA PRO A 143 3.23 20.96 -5.54
C PRO A 143 2.23 20.30 -4.59
N GLY A 144 2.21 20.76 -3.35
CA GLY A 144 1.29 20.32 -2.31
C GLY A 144 0.93 21.48 -1.39
N GLU A 145 -0.20 21.37 -0.70
CA GLU A 145 -0.68 22.45 0.15
C GLU A 145 -0.38 22.18 1.62
N SER A 146 0.26 23.15 2.25
CA SER A 146 0.49 23.17 3.70
C SER A 146 -0.81 23.37 4.48
N LEU A 147 -0.75 23.16 5.79
CA LEU A 147 -1.88 23.39 6.71
C LEU A 147 -2.50 24.79 6.56
N ALA A 148 -1.68 25.83 6.35
CA ALA A 148 -2.18 27.19 6.19
C ALA A 148 -2.86 27.39 4.81
N GLU A 149 -2.33 26.75 3.78
CA GLU A 149 -2.81 26.88 2.39
C GLU A 149 -4.15 26.16 2.19
N ILE A 150 -4.33 24.96 2.74
CA ILE A 150 -5.57 24.19 2.56
C ILE A 150 -6.82 24.90 3.09
N HIS A 151 -6.68 25.83 4.05
CA HIS A 151 -7.77 26.62 4.61
C HIS A 151 -8.10 27.87 3.78
N ARG A 152 -7.23 28.28 2.85
CA ARG A 152 -7.50 29.40 1.95
C ARG A 152 -8.68 29.04 1.06
N LYS A 153 -9.61 29.98 0.87
CA LYS A 153 -10.73 29.78 -0.05
C LYS A 153 -10.20 29.51 -1.46
N GLY A 154 -10.67 28.42 -2.08
CA GLY A 154 -10.24 28.05 -3.43
C GLY A 154 -8.84 27.40 -3.49
N SER A 155 -8.34 26.89 -2.36
CA SER A 155 -7.13 26.04 -2.32
C SER A 155 -7.20 24.91 -3.36
N ALA A 156 -6.07 24.46 -3.87
CA ALA A 156 -5.99 23.36 -4.84
C ALA A 156 -6.69 22.10 -4.31
N TYR A 157 -6.55 21.81 -3.02
CA TYR A 157 -7.24 20.74 -2.32
C TYR A 157 -8.75 20.94 -2.35
N GLN A 158 -9.27 22.11 -1.94
CA GLN A 158 -10.71 22.38 -2.00
C GLN A 158 -11.26 22.32 -3.43
N ARG A 159 -10.52 22.81 -4.42
CA ARG A 159 -10.90 22.71 -5.84
C ARG A 159 -10.94 21.27 -6.33
N ALA A 160 -10.03 20.42 -5.87
CA ALA A 160 -10.05 18.99 -6.17
C ALA A 160 -11.26 18.27 -5.56
N LEU A 161 -11.78 18.76 -4.42
CA LEU A 161 -12.97 18.20 -3.77
C LEU A 161 -14.28 18.68 -4.41
N ALA A 162 -14.31 19.89 -4.98
CA ALA A 162 -15.51 20.52 -5.50
C ALA A 162 -16.33 19.69 -6.51
N PRO A 163 -15.72 18.96 -7.48
CA PRO A 163 -16.49 18.16 -8.43
C PRO A 163 -16.93 16.79 -7.88
N LEU A 164 -16.55 16.43 -6.66
CA LEU A 164 -16.75 15.07 -6.15
C LEU A 164 -18.15 14.87 -5.56
N HIS A 165 -18.77 13.75 -5.91
CA HIS A 165 -20.05 13.34 -5.36
C HIS A 165 -19.88 12.31 -4.22
N PRO A 166 -20.42 12.55 -3.00
CA PRO A 166 -20.28 11.66 -1.84
C PRO A 166 -20.69 10.19 -2.01
N ARG A 167 -21.57 9.89 -2.98
CA ARG A 167 -22.02 8.51 -3.26
C ARG A 167 -21.16 7.79 -4.30
N GLN A 168 -20.37 8.55 -5.07
CA GLN A 168 -19.57 8.04 -6.17
C GLN A 168 -18.08 8.15 -5.90
N HIS A 169 -17.68 8.94 -4.90
CA HIS A 169 -16.29 9.24 -4.61
C HIS A 169 -16.00 9.14 -3.13
N PHE A 170 -14.79 8.68 -2.82
CA PHE A 170 -14.19 8.74 -1.50
C PHE A 170 -12.73 9.15 -1.60
N LEU A 171 -12.16 9.59 -0.48
CA LEU A 171 -10.77 9.99 -0.41
C LEU A 171 -9.96 8.93 0.33
N PHE A 172 -8.75 8.67 -0.12
CA PHE A 172 -7.79 7.83 0.58
C PHE A 172 -6.49 8.58 0.81
N PHE A 173 -6.02 8.60 2.06
CA PHE A 173 -4.80 9.29 2.44
C PHE A 173 -3.71 8.30 2.84
N THR A 174 -2.54 8.39 2.20
CA THR A 174 -1.31 7.89 2.83
C THR A 174 -0.74 8.98 3.73
N VAL A 175 -0.49 8.67 5.00
CA VAL A 175 -0.09 9.68 5.99
C VAL A 175 1.29 9.33 6.54
N ARG A 176 2.26 10.22 6.33
CA ARG A 176 3.58 10.12 6.96
C ARG A 176 3.57 10.76 8.36
N PRO A 177 4.50 10.37 9.26
CA PRO A 177 4.45 10.78 10.66
C PRO A 177 4.57 12.30 10.86
N ASP A 178 5.24 12.98 9.95
CA ASP A 178 5.49 14.43 9.95
C ASP A 178 4.27 15.28 9.53
N SER A 179 3.20 14.64 9.05
CA SER A 179 2.11 15.34 8.33
C SER A 179 0.73 15.07 8.90
N PHE A 180 0.66 14.56 10.13
CA PHE A 180 -0.60 14.18 10.77
C PHE A 180 -1.56 15.36 10.98
N GLU A 181 -1.07 16.53 11.38
CA GLU A 181 -1.92 17.72 11.57
C GLU A 181 -2.52 18.22 10.25
N THR A 182 -1.73 18.21 9.18
CA THR A 182 -2.21 18.55 7.83
C THR A 182 -3.27 17.55 7.37
N PHE A 183 -3.03 16.24 7.59
CA PHE A 183 -4.03 15.20 7.33
C PHE A 183 -5.33 15.43 8.11
N ARG A 184 -5.27 15.71 9.42
CA ARG A 184 -6.45 15.96 10.24
C ARG A 184 -7.28 17.13 9.72
N ALA A 185 -6.62 18.20 9.28
CA ALA A 185 -7.29 19.35 8.70
C ALA A 185 -7.91 19.01 7.33
N ALA A 186 -7.19 18.37 6.43
CA ALA A 186 -7.71 17.91 5.14
C ALA A 186 -8.93 16.99 5.31
N ARG A 187 -8.83 15.99 6.21
CA ARG A 187 -9.93 15.07 6.52
C ARG A 187 -11.17 15.79 7.05
N ARG A 188 -11.02 16.82 7.88
CA ARG A 188 -12.15 17.63 8.36
C ARG A 188 -12.84 18.36 7.21
N LEU A 189 -12.08 18.98 6.31
CA LEU A 189 -12.62 19.67 5.14
C LEU A 189 -13.38 18.70 4.21
N ALA A 190 -12.80 17.54 3.93
CA ALA A 190 -13.45 16.48 3.16
C ALA A 190 -14.77 16.01 3.76
N ARG A 191 -14.78 15.70 5.06
CA ARG A 191 -15.99 15.26 5.77
C ARG A 191 -17.05 16.35 5.83
N ALA A 192 -16.65 17.63 5.92
CA ALA A 192 -17.59 18.75 5.84
C ALA A 192 -18.29 18.83 4.47
N SER A 193 -17.63 18.35 3.39
CA SER A 193 -18.24 18.17 2.07
C SER A 193 -19.02 16.86 1.91
N GLY A 194 -19.15 16.06 2.98
CA GLY A 194 -19.88 14.80 2.98
C GLY A 194 -19.10 13.60 2.41
N LEU A 195 -17.83 13.75 2.07
CA LEU A 195 -17.01 12.68 1.49
C LEU A 195 -16.52 11.70 2.59
N SER A 196 -16.61 10.41 2.29
CA SER A 196 -15.96 9.36 3.09
C SER A 196 -14.44 9.43 2.93
N VAL A 197 -13.70 9.12 4.00
CA VAL A 197 -12.24 9.23 4.05
C VAL A 197 -11.62 7.99 4.69
N GLY A 198 -10.83 7.24 3.93
CA GLY A 198 -9.91 6.23 4.44
C GLY A 198 -8.49 6.77 4.58
N TRP A 199 -7.66 6.11 5.39
CA TRP A 199 -6.25 6.48 5.50
C TRP A 199 -5.37 5.29 5.90
N TYR A 200 -4.08 5.40 5.60
CA TYR A 200 -3.07 4.42 5.99
C TYR A 200 -1.77 5.13 6.40
N PRO A 201 -1.21 4.83 7.59
CA PRO A 201 0.09 5.35 7.98
C PRO A 201 1.21 4.70 7.16
N ARG A 202 2.22 5.48 6.75
CA ARG A 202 3.46 4.97 6.16
C ARG A 202 4.69 5.60 6.80
N ALA A 203 5.83 4.90 6.74
CA ALA A 203 7.10 5.47 7.23
C ALA A 203 7.56 6.66 6.38
N LEU A 204 8.56 7.42 6.86
CA LEU A 204 8.97 8.67 6.22
C LEU A 204 9.66 8.49 4.87
N ASP A 205 10.35 7.37 4.70
CA ASP A 205 11.18 6.97 3.56
C ASP A 205 10.55 5.86 2.71
N GLU A 206 9.45 5.27 3.18
CA GLU A 206 8.78 4.20 2.47
C GLU A 206 8.17 4.72 1.14
N PRO A 207 8.49 4.09 0.00
CA PRO A 207 7.96 4.52 -1.28
C PRO A 207 6.47 4.20 -1.43
N LEU A 208 5.78 4.93 -2.32
CA LEU A 208 4.38 4.60 -2.62
C LEU A 208 4.33 3.48 -3.65
N ILE A 209 4.09 2.26 -3.16
CA ILE A 209 4.05 1.06 -4.00
C ILE A 209 2.61 0.66 -4.31
N PHE A 210 2.33 0.43 -5.59
CA PHE A 210 1.08 -0.12 -6.11
C PHE A 210 1.39 -1.35 -6.96
N SER A 211 0.61 -2.43 -6.80
CA SER A 211 0.75 -3.65 -7.61
C SER A 211 -0.35 -3.70 -8.67
N SER A 212 -0.09 -4.40 -9.78
CA SER A 212 -1.09 -4.60 -10.84
C SER A 212 -2.33 -5.40 -10.39
N GLY A 213 -2.29 -6.05 -9.21
CA GLY A 213 -3.34 -6.93 -8.69
C GLY A 213 -4.19 -6.36 -7.55
N GLY A 214 -3.95 -5.12 -7.10
CA GLY A 214 -4.71 -4.53 -6.01
C GLY A 214 -3.91 -3.49 -5.25
N GLY A 215 -4.26 -2.22 -5.42
CA GLY A 215 -3.62 -1.12 -4.71
C GLY A 215 -3.96 -1.11 -3.22
N VAL A 216 -3.04 -0.56 -2.42
CA VAL A 216 -3.29 -0.15 -1.02
C VAL A 216 -4.57 0.69 -0.96
N GLY A 217 -5.45 0.42 0.02
CA GLY A 217 -6.55 1.31 0.36
C GLY A 217 -7.94 0.98 -0.19
N GLN A 218 -8.28 -0.30 -0.35
CA GLN A 218 -9.65 -0.72 -0.72
C GLN A 218 -10.70 -0.56 0.39
N ARG A 219 -10.32 -0.11 1.59
CA ARG A 219 -11.22 -0.04 2.75
C ARG A 219 -11.16 1.33 3.40
N VAL A 220 -12.33 1.86 3.74
CA VAL A 220 -12.50 3.09 4.50
C VAL A 220 -12.53 2.75 6.00
N GLN A 221 -12.05 3.66 6.84
CA GLN A 221 -11.99 3.51 8.30
C GLN A 221 -12.65 4.69 9.00
#